data_AF-A0A0Q7B1Z0-F1
#
_entry.id   AF-A0A0Q7B1Z0-F1
#
_cell.length_a   1.000
_cell.length_b   1.000
_cell.length_c   1.000
_cell.angle_alpha   90.00
_cell.angle_beta   90.00
_cell.angle_gamma   90.00
#
_symmetry.space_group_name_H-M   'P 1'
#
loop_
_entity.id
_entity.type
_entity.pdbx_description
1 polymer ?
#
loop_
_entity_poly.entity_id
_entity_poly.type
_entity_poly.pdbx_seq_one_letter_code
_entity_poly.pdbx_strand_id
1 'polypeptide(L)'
;MRPTVPVPFVVATLTAVLAGCGGSSSDAKDPAADSGRSTASAAPTVDPATVCPPKLARGDDPDGHGFGAQEDAQEQPTLPAPERAWTCRYDPVDSAQTQGGGTELAWVLHGRAAAVAAPELSALDDALQQVVPFADGSRVCTADLGPRWMVVYPGDDGLVGVVVDDYGCREVRLTDDPAATPPGEGEGDGTVPGVLDGGADVLTALGLGRG
;
A
#
# COMPACT_ATOMS: atom_id res chain seq x y z
N MET A 1 -34.93 -34.54 19.32
CA MET A 1 -34.20 -35.41 20.29
C MET A 1 -32.72 -35.29 19.97
N ARG A 2 -31.88 -34.96 20.97
CA ARG A 2 -30.42 -34.73 20.84
C ARG A 2 -29.67 -36.07 20.62
N PRO A 3 -28.39 -36.05 20.16
CA PRO A 3 -27.33 -35.91 21.15
C PRO A 3 -26.21 -34.92 20.78
N THR A 4 -25.70 -34.31 21.84
CA THR A 4 -24.53 -33.44 21.95
C THR A 4 -23.30 -34.33 22.14
N VAL A 5 -22.17 -34.03 21.48
CA VAL A 5 -20.89 -34.75 21.68
C VAL A 5 -19.91 -33.84 22.44
N PRO A 6 -19.30 -34.29 23.55
CA PRO A 6 -18.28 -33.55 24.29
C PRO A 6 -16.85 -33.84 23.76
N VAL A 7 -15.98 -32.83 23.77
CA VAL A 7 -14.53 -32.99 23.53
C VAL A 7 -13.78 -32.73 24.84
N PRO A 8 -12.89 -33.65 25.28
CA PRO A 8 -12.23 -33.58 26.58
C PRO A 8 -11.01 -32.64 26.62
N PHE A 9 -10.87 -31.99 27.77
CA PHE A 9 -9.68 -31.31 28.29
C PHE A 9 -8.58 -32.34 28.59
N VAL A 10 -7.32 -32.06 28.20
CA VAL A 10 -6.14 -32.78 28.72
C VAL A 10 -5.20 -31.76 29.37
N VAL A 11 -5.07 -31.88 30.69
CA VAL A 11 -4.11 -31.19 31.54
C VAL A 11 -2.90 -32.10 31.68
N ALA A 12 -1.70 -31.59 31.36
CA ALA A 12 -0.44 -32.26 31.68
C ALA A 12 0.39 -31.36 32.60
N THR A 13 0.27 -31.62 33.90
CA THR A 13 1.11 -31.09 34.97
C THR A 13 2.43 -31.86 34.97
N LEU A 14 3.56 -31.15 34.85
CA LEU A 14 4.88 -31.74 35.12
C LEU A 14 5.57 -30.94 36.22
N THR A 15 5.49 -31.48 37.43
CA THR A 15 6.22 -31.08 38.62
C THR A 15 7.61 -31.71 38.58
N ALA A 16 8.66 -30.89 38.58
CA ALA A 16 10.01 -31.33 38.92
C ALA A 16 10.52 -30.47 40.09
N VAL A 17 10.61 -31.10 41.26
CA VAL A 17 11.24 -30.56 42.48
C VAL A 17 12.64 -31.14 42.54
N LEU A 18 13.67 -30.30 42.57
CA LEU A 18 14.95 -30.64 43.18
C LEU A 18 15.47 -29.43 43.97
N ALA A 19 15.77 -29.73 45.22
CA ALA A 19 16.18 -28.82 46.28
C ALA A 19 17.65 -28.38 46.14
N GLY A 20 17.91 -27.14 46.55
CA GLY A 20 19.25 -26.62 46.80
C GLY A 20 19.20 -25.41 47.72
N CYS A 21 19.36 -25.64 49.03
CA CYS A 21 19.50 -24.62 50.07
C CYS A 21 20.97 -24.25 50.27
N GLY A 22 21.26 -22.97 50.46
CA GLY A 22 22.35 -22.51 51.33
C GLY A 22 23.22 -21.37 50.79
N GLY A 23 23.14 -20.21 51.45
CA GLY A 23 24.22 -19.21 51.45
C GLY A 23 23.77 -17.75 51.47
N SER A 24 23.57 -17.18 52.66
CA SER A 24 23.42 -15.74 52.87
C SER A 24 24.77 -15.03 52.77
N SER A 25 24.88 -13.93 52.02
CA SER A 25 25.82 -12.81 52.24
C SER A 25 25.45 -11.62 51.34
N SER A 26 25.30 -10.45 51.95
CA SER A 26 25.13 -9.15 51.31
C SER A 26 26.40 -8.74 50.55
N ASP A 27 26.28 -8.25 49.31
CA ASP A 27 27.06 -7.10 48.80
C ASP A 27 26.64 -6.73 47.36
N ALA A 28 26.85 -5.45 47.04
CA ALA A 28 26.36 -4.67 45.89
C ALA A 28 26.60 -5.25 44.47
N LYS A 29 25.58 -5.09 43.59
CA LYS A 29 25.65 -4.43 42.26
C LYS A 29 24.36 -4.71 41.43
N ASP A 30 23.62 -3.66 41.10
CA ASP A 30 22.92 -3.59 39.80
C ASP A 30 23.97 -3.57 38.66
N PRO A 31 23.64 -3.90 37.39
CA PRO A 31 22.30 -4.04 36.80
C PRO A 31 22.14 -5.29 35.90
N ALA A 32 20.90 -5.67 35.56
CA ALA A 32 20.59 -6.20 34.23
C ALA A 32 19.06 -6.20 34.02
N ALA A 33 18.58 -5.16 33.35
CA ALA A 33 17.29 -5.18 32.69
C ALA A 33 17.29 -6.32 31.66
N ASP A 34 16.46 -7.32 31.91
CA ASP A 34 16.11 -8.34 30.92
C ASP A 34 15.35 -7.63 29.81
N SER A 35 16.11 -7.12 28.85
CA SER A 35 15.60 -6.55 27.62
C SER A 35 15.09 -7.72 26.80
N GLY A 36 13.81 -8.05 27.01
CA GLY A 36 13.03 -8.85 26.09
C GLY A 36 13.18 -8.24 24.70
N ARG A 37 14.12 -8.79 23.94
CA ARG A 37 14.37 -8.45 22.55
C ARG A 37 13.15 -8.96 21.80
N SER A 38 12.14 -8.09 21.73
CA SER A 38 11.09 -8.15 20.73
C SER A 38 11.78 -8.40 19.41
N THR A 39 11.60 -9.59 18.87
CA THR A 39 12.06 -9.92 17.52
C THR A 39 11.24 -9.04 16.61
N ALA A 40 11.77 -7.86 16.29
CA ALA A 40 11.29 -7.05 15.20
C ALA A 40 11.17 -7.98 14.01
N SER A 41 9.92 -8.25 13.61
CA SER A 41 9.63 -9.07 12.44
C SER A 41 10.41 -8.42 11.30
N ALA A 42 11.38 -9.14 10.75
CA ALA A 42 12.20 -8.59 9.68
C ALA A 42 11.26 -8.26 8.52
N ALA A 43 11.15 -6.96 8.18
CA ALA A 43 10.33 -6.53 7.07
C ALA A 43 10.71 -7.34 5.82
N PRO A 44 9.73 -7.79 5.02
CA PRO A 44 10.00 -8.61 3.85
C PRO A 44 11.01 -7.91 2.94
N THR A 45 12.02 -8.64 2.50
CA THR A 45 12.98 -8.13 1.53
C THR A 45 12.31 -8.13 0.16
N VAL A 46 11.79 -6.98 -0.24
CA VAL A 46 11.16 -6.79 -1.55
C VAL A 46 12.25 -6.63 -2.61
N ASP A 47 12.19 -7.43 -3.68
CA ASP A 47 13.03 -7.25 -4.88
C ASP A 47 12.51 -6.07 -5.70
N PRO A 48 13.29 -4.98 -5.87
CA PRO A 48 12.88 -3.84 -6.68
C PRO A 48 12.44 -4.21 -8.11
N ALA A 49 12.95 -5.32 -8.67
CA ALA A 49 12.58 -5.78 -10.00
C ALA A 49 11.14 -6.32 -10.07
N THR A 50 10.54 -6.70 -8.95
CA THR A 50 9.17 -7.25 -8.89
C THR A 50 8.14 -6.26 -8.34
N VAL A 51 8.58 -5.06 -7.95
CA VAL A 51 7.72 -4.03 -7.35
C VAL A 51 6.74 -3.42 -8.36
N CYS A 52 7.21 -3.21 -9.58
CA CYS A 52 6.37 -2.67 -10.66
C CYS A 52 5.83 -3.83 -11.50
N PRO A 53 4.53 -4.14 -11.45
CA PRO A 53 3.96 -5.09 -12.40
C PRO A 53 4.15 -4.56 -13.84
N PRO A 54 4.25 -5.45 -14.84
CA PRO A 54 4.42 -5.03 -16.23
C PRO A 54 3.18 -4.28 -16.77
N LYS A 55 2.01 -4.47 -16.15
CA LYS A 55 0.76 -3.80 -16.46
C LYS A 55 -0.02 -3.57 -15.17
N LEU A 56 -0.79 -2.47 -15.10
CA LEU A 56 -1.73 -2.29 -14.01
C LEU A 56 -2.88 -3.30 -14.12
N ALA A 57 -3.29 -3.87 -12.98
CA ALA A 57 -4.50 -4.67 -12.89
C ALA A 57 -5.71 -3.84 -13.35
N ARG A 58 -6.58 -4.45 -14.13
CA ARG A 58 -7.79 -3.81 -14.68
C ARG A 58 -8.97 -4.18 -13.80
N GLY A 59 -9.63 -3.16 -13.27
CA GLY A 59 -10.87 -3.28 -12.49
C GLY A 59 -12.10 -2.96 -13.33
N ASP A 60 -13.21 -2.73 -12.63
CA ASP A 60 -14.44 -2.25 -13.27
C ASP A 60 -14.22 -0.86 -13.87
N ASP A 61 -14.32 -0.77 -15.20
CA ASP A 61 -14.10 0.46 -15.98
C ASP A 61 -15.15 0.53 -17.12
N PRO A 62 -16.36 1.02 -16.82
CA PRO A 62 -17.48 0.96 -17.75
C PRO A 62 -17.25 1.77 -19.04
N ASP A 63 -16.38 2.77 -18.99
CA ASP A 63 -16.04 3.62 -20.14
C ASP A 63 -14.88 3.06 -20.99
N GLY A 64 -14.18 2.02 -20.49
CA GLY A 64 -13.08 1.36 -21.18
C GLY A 64 -11.82 2.21 -21.35
N HIS A 65 -11.76 3.39 -20.74
CA HIS A 65 -10.62 4.30 -20.85
C HIS A 65 -9.43 3.92 -19.95
N GLY A 66 -9.48 2.73 -19.36
CA GLY A 66 -8.50 2.19 -18.43
C GLY A 66 -8.50 2.95 -17.11
N PHE A 67 -9.55 3.70 -16.76
CA PHE A 67 -9.52 4.55 -15.57
C PHE A 67 -9.55 3.75 -14.27
N GLY A 68 -10.14 2.54 -14.29
CA GLY A 68 -10.45 1.77 -13.09
C GLY A 68 -11.62 2.43 -12.35
N ALA A 69 -11.63 2.34 -11.02
CA ALA A 69 -12.65 2.99 -10.20
C ALA A 69 -12.76 4.49 -10.55
N GLN A 70 -14.00 4.97 -10.69
CA GLN A 70 -14.33 6.36 -11.03
C GLN A 70 -15.13 7.07 -9.94
N GLU A 71 -15.71 6.30 -9.03
CA GLU A 71 -16.49 6.81 -7.91
C GLU A 71 -15.56 7.42 -6.87
N ASP A 72 -15.96 8.54 -6.28
CA ASP A 72 -15.20 9.19 -5.22
C ASP A 72 -15.11 8.27 -4.01
N ALA A 73 -13.91 8.16 -3.44
CA ALA A 73 -13.72 7.51 -2.16
C ALA A 73 -14.57 8.24 -1.09
N GLN A 74 -15.18 7.47 -0.20
CA GLN A 74 -16.07 8.01 0.84
C GLN A 74 -15.33 8.26 2.17
N GLU A 75 -14.11 7.75 2.29
CA GLU A 75 -13.32 7.75 3.51
C GLU A 75 -11.90 8.19 3.24
N GLN A 76 -11.25 8.76 4.25
CA GLN A 76 -9.84 9.08 4.19
C GLN A 76 -9.02 7.80 4.44
N PRO A 77 -8.01 7.50 3.60
CA PRO A 77 -7.13 6.35 3.84
C PRO A 77 -6.25 6.57 5.08
N THR A 78 -5.80 5.47 5.68
CA THR A 78 -4.83 5.49 6.79
C THR A 78 -3.57 4.75 6.34
N LEU A 79 -2.67 5.49 5.68
CA LEU A 79 -1.50 4.91 5.05
C LEU A 79 -0.30 4.88 6.01
N PRO A 80 0.47 3.78 6.06
CA PRO A 80 1.70 3.74 6.85
C PRO A 80 2.78 4.61 6.21
N ALA A 81 3.67 5.17 7.05
CA ALA A 81 4.77 5.99 6.57
C ALA A 81 5.78 5.14 5.76
N PRO A 82 6.17 5.57 4.55
CA PRO A 82 7.08 4.79 3.71
C PRO A 82 8.54 4.87 4.21
N GLU A 83 9.05 3.79 4.80
CA GLU A 83 10.48 3.66 5.13
C GLU A 83 11.37 3.44 3.87
N ARG A 84 10.75 2.95 2.80
CA ARG A 84 11.34 2.71 1.48
C ARG A 84 10.23 2.72 0.45
N ALA A 85 10.48 3.29 -0.71
CA ALA A 85 9.50 3.35 -1.79
C ALA A 85 10.15 3.24 -3.17
N TRP A 86 9.35 2.88 -4.16
CA TRP A 86 9.72 2.90 -5.56
C TRP A 86 8.65 3.57 -6.40
N THR A 87 9.06 4.16 -7.51
CA THR A 87 8.17 4.76 -8.50
C THR A 87 8.19 3.94 -9.79
N CYS A 88 7.01 3.78 -10.36
CA CYS A 88 6.76 3.06 -11.60
C CYS A 88 5.94 3.97 -12.52
N ARG A 89 6.44 4.25 -13.72
CA ARG A 89 5.68 4.99 -14.74
C ARG A 89 4.91 4.03 -15.62
N TYR A 90 3.66 4.33 -15.96
CA TYR A 90 2.86 3.59 -16.92
C TYR A 90 2.36 4.52 -18.01
N ASP A 91 2.55 4.12 -19.26
CA ASP A 91 1.99 4.85 -20.41
C ASP A 91 0.72 4.12 -20.91
N PRO A 92 -0.28 4.86 -21.40
CA PRO A 92 -1.48 4.27 -21.96
C PRO A 92 -1.19 3.66 -23.33
N VAL A 93 -1.71 2.48 -23.59
CA VAL A 93 -1.66 1.82 -24.90
C VAL A 93 -3.03 1.28 -25.28
N ASP A 94 -3.35 1.34 -26.57
CA ASP A 94 -4.53 0.70 -27.13
C ASP A 94 -4.42 -0.81 -26.92
N SER A 95 -5.42 -1.41 -26.27
CA SER A 95 -5.43 -2.82 -25.89
C SER A 95 -6.48 -3.63 -26.63
N ALA A 96 -7.63 -3.03 -26.90
CA ALA A 96 -8.73 -3.63 -27.64
C ALA A 96 -9.66 -2.54 -28.21
N GLN A 97 -10.66 -2.98 -28.98
CA GLN A 97 -11.77 -2.15 -29.41
C GLN A 97 -13.02 -2.54 -28.59
N THR A 98 -13.76 -1.57 -28.10
CA THR A 98 -15.04 -1.81 -27.43
C THR A 98 -16.08 -2.25 -28.47
N GLN A 99 -17.16 -2.91 -28.03
CA GLN A 99 -18.26 -3.30 -28.94
C GLN A 99 -18.93 -2.10 -29.64
N GLY A 100 -18.80 -0.89 -29.08
CA GLY A 100 -19.29 0.35 -29.66
C GLY A 100 -18.33 1.04 -30.64
N GLY A 101 -17.18 0.44 -30.95
CA GLY A 101 -16.16 1.03 -31.84
C GLY A 101 -15.28 2.08 -31.15
N GLY A 102 -15.25 2.11 -29.82
CA GLY A 102 -14.28 2.87 -29.04
C GLY A 102 -12.99 2.06 -28.80
N THR A 103 -12.01 2.68 -28.15
CA THR A 103 -10.73 2.04 -27.81
C THR A 103 -10.68 1.73 -26.32
N GLU A 104 -10.30 0.50 -25.98
CA GLU A 104 -9.94 0.13 -24.62
C GLU A 104 -8.46 0.41 -24.34
N LEU A 105 -8.16 1.06 -23.22
CA LEU A 105 -6.78 1.34 -22.82
C LEU A 105 -6.23 0.31 -21.82
N ALA A 106 -4.93 0.05 -21.92
CA ALA A 106 -4.14 -0.63 -20.90
C ALA A 106 -2.97 0.27 -20.47
N TRP A 107 -2.56 0.14 -19.21
CA TRP A 107 -1.44 0.89 -18.65
C TRP A 107 -0.23 -0.02 -18.55
N VAL A 108 0.80 0.25 -19.35
CA VAL A 108 1.99 -0.61 -19.47
C VAL A 108 3.19 0.08 -18.86
N LEU A 109 3.96 -0.67 -18.08
CA LEU A 109 5.16 -0.17 -17.41
C LEU A 109 6.14 0.42 -18.44
N HIS A 110 6.52 1.67 -18.22
CA HIS A 110 7.56 2.36 -18.94
C HIS A 110 8.88 2.29 -18.16
N GLY A 111 9.87 1.61 -18.73
CA GLY A 111 11.19 1.48 -18.12
C GLY A 111 11.20 0.49 -16.95
N ARG A 112 11.78 0.90 -15.82
CA ARG A 112 11.96 0.06 -14.61
C ARG A 112 11.63 0.86 -13.36
N ALA A 113 11.41 0.15 -12.25
CA ALA A 113 11.29 0.75 -10.93
C ALA A 113 12.48 1.68 -10.62
N ALA A 114 12.19 2.86 -10.09
CA ALA A 114 13.18 3.77 -9.52
C ALA A 114 13.00 3.85 -8.01
N ALA A 115 14.07 3.66 -7.24
CA ALA A 115 14.00 3.83 -5.79
C ALA A 115 13.84 5.32 -5.45
N VAL A 116 12.92 5.62 -4.53
CA VAL A 116 12.76 6.97 -3.97
C VAL A 116 13.93 7.26 -3.03
N ALA A 117 14.51 8.46 -3.14
CA ALA A 117 15.66 8.82 -2.32
C ALA A 117 15.24 9.07 -0.86
N ALA A 118 16.11 8.75 0.11
CA ALA A 118 15.80 8.94 1.53
C ALA A 118 15.32 10.36 1.91
N PRO A 119 15.85 11.46 1.34
CA PRO A 119 15.33 12.80 1.61
C PRO A 119 13.90 13.04 1.10
N GLU A 120 13.47 12.32 0.07
CA GLU A 120 12.13 12.44 -0.55
C GLU A 120 11.07 11.65 0.23
N LEU A 121 11.47 10.63 1.02
CA LEU A 121 10.54 9.79 1.78
C LEU A 121 9.73 10.58 2.82
N SER A 122 10.33 11.57 3.49
CA SER A 122 9.59 12.41 4.45
C SER A 122 8.59 13.31 3.75
N ALA A 123 8.94 13.87 2.58
CA ALA A 123 8.01 14.68 1.80
C ALA A 123 6.88 13.84 1.20
N LEU A 124 7.20 12.61 0.79
CA LEU A 124 6.21 11.63 0.35
C LEU A 124 5.24 11.28 1.48
N ASP A 125 5.72 11.00 2.69
CA ASP A 125 4.87 10.73 3.85
C ASP A 125 3.90 11.88 4.11
N ASP A 126 4.43 13.11 4.21
CA ASP A 126 3.61 14.31 4.41
C ASP A 126 2.51 14.44 3.34
N ALA A 127 2.85 14.19 2.06
CA ALA A 127 1.90 14.24 0.96
C ALA A 127 0.85 13.11 1.02
N LEU A 128 1.23 11.90 1.41
CA LEU A 128 0.31 10.77 1.56
C LEU A 128 -0.71 11.02 2.68
N GLN A 129 -0.32 11.71 3.76
CA GLN A 129 -1.25 12.11 4.83
C GLN A 129 -2.26 13.18 4.40
N GLN A 130 -2.04 13.86 3.26
CA GLN A 130 -2.99 14.82 2.67
C GLN A 130 -3.91 14.19 1.62
N VAL A 131 -3.74 12.91 1.29
CA VAL A 131 -4.65 12.21 0.37
C VAL A 131 -6.02 12.05 1.05
N VAL A 132 -7.07 12.56 0.41
CA VAL A 132 -8.43 12.67 0.98
C VAL A 132 -9.50 12.47 -0.09
N PRO A 133 -10.74 12.14 0.29
CA PRO A 133 -11.89 12.26 -0.61
C PRO A 133 -11.99 13.64 -1.26
N PHE A 134 -12.47 13.69 -2.51
CA PHE A 134 -12.76 14.97 -3.16
C PHE A 134 -13.83 15.74 -2.39
N ALA A 135 -13.60 17.04 -2.19
CA ALA A 135 -14.63 17.94 -1.72
C ALA A 135 -15.63 18.25 -2.86
N ASP A 136 -16.91 18.43 -2.51
CA ASP A 136 -17.97 18.72 -3.47
C ASP A 136 -17.59 19.88 -4.42
N GLY A 137 -17.49 19.57 -5.71
CA GLY A 137 -17.31 20.54 -6.78
C GLY A 137 -15.89 21.07 -7.00
N SER A 138 -14.85 20.51 -6.38
CA SER A 138 -13.46 20.94 -6.58
C SER A 138 -12.66 19.95 -7.43
N ARG A 139 -12.89 19.94 -8.76
CA ARG A 139 -11.97 19.24 -9.69
C ARG A 139 -11.43 20.22 -10.73
N VAL A 140 -10.12 20.44 -10.73
CA VAL A 140 -9.43 21.19 -11.77
C VAL A 140 -8.73 20.18 -12.66
N CYS A 141 -9.32 19.90 -13.83
CA CYS A 141 -8.87 18.81 -14.68
C CYS A 141 -8.24 19.33 -15.96
N THR A 142 -7.16 18.68 -16.37
CA THR A 142 -6.58 18.82 -17.71
C THR A 142 -7.33 17.92 -18.70
N ALA A 143 -7.38 18.31 -19.98
CA ALA A 143 -8.11 17.57 -21.01
C ALA A 143 -7.27 16.46 -21.69
N ASP A 144 -5.94 16.51 -21.55
CA ASP A 144 -5.04 15.60 -22.27
C ASP A 144 -4.80 14.33 -21.46
N LEU A 145 -4.77 13.16 -22.13
CA LEU A 145 -4.29 11.93 -21.49
C LEU A 145 -2.79 12.02 -21.15
N GLY A 146 -2.39 11.30 -20.12
CA GLY A 146 -1.01 11.27 -19.65
C GLY A 146 -0.59 9.96 -19.06
N PRO A 147 0.64 9.88 -18.54
CA PRO A 147 1.09 8.69 -17.85
C PRO A 147 0.38 8.55 -16.50
N ARG A 148 0.41 7.33 -15.97
CA ARG A 148 0.17 7.05 -14.56
C ARG A 148 1.47 6.81 -13.85
N TRP A 149 1.57 7.27 -12.62
CA TRP A 149 2.65 6.92 -11.72
C TRP A 149 2.10 6.01 -10.64
N MET A 150 2.81 4.96 -10.30
CA MET A 150 2.54 4.17 -9.10
C MET A 150 3.71 4.35 -8.15
N VAL A 151 3.42 4.76 -6.93
CA VAL A 151 4.35 4.68 -5.80
C VAL A 151 4.05 3.38 -5.08
N VAL A 152 5.07 2.55 -4.85
CA VAL A 152 4.91 1.29 -4.13
C VAL A 152 5.82 1.31 -2.91
N TYR A 153 5.33 0.85 -1.76
CA TYR A 153 6.10 0.74 -0.53
C TYR A 153 5.54 -0.37 0.37
N PRO A 154 6.32 -0.89 1.32
CA PRO A 154 5.84 -1.88 2.28
C PRO A 154 4.72 -1.31 3.17
N GLY A 155 3.62 -2.05 3.28
CA GLY A 155 2.57 -1.89 4.29
C GLY A 155 2.69 -2.94 5.40
N ASP A 156 1.65 -3.06 6.21
CA ASP A 156 1.61 -4.01 7.32
C ASP A 156 1.45 -5.46 6.82
N ASP A 157 0.56 -5.70 5.86
CA ASP A 157 0.26 -7.04 5.32
C ASP A 157 0.87 -7.29 3.93
N GLY A 158 1.55 -6.31 3.32
CA GLY A 158 2.10 -6.48 1.99
C GLY A 158 2.78 -5.24 1.38
N LEU A 159 2.51 -5.01 0.10
CA LEU A 159 2.91 -3.81 -0.61
C LEU A 159 1.68 -2.94 -0.80
N VAL A 160 1.79 -1.67 -0.47
CA VAL A 160 0.78 -0.67 -0.82
C VAL A 160 1.19 0.00 -2.12
N GLY A 161 0.24 0.14 -3.04
CA GLY A 161 0.38 0.91 -4.27
C GLY A 161 -0.50 2.17 -4.24
N VAL A 162 0.11 3.31 -4.57
CA VAL A 162 -0.56 4.60 -4.75
C VAL A 162 -0.43 5.00 -6.20
N VAL A 163 -1.51 4.86 -6.97
CA VAL A 163 -1.55 5.21 -8.38
C VAL A 163 -2.06 6.63 -8.55
N VAL A 164 -1.29 7.45 -9.25
CA VAL A 164 -1.61 8.85 -9.52
C VAL A 164 -1.69 9.07 -11.02
N ASP A 165 -2.78 9.66 -11.47
CA ASP A 165 -2.92 10.14 -12.84
C ASP A 165 -2.09 11.43 -13.02
N ASP A 166 -1.08 11.46 -13.91
CA ASP A 166 -0.36 12.70 -14.28
C ASP A 166 -1.07 13.40 -15.45
N TYR A 167 -2.38 13.51 -15.29
CA TYR A 167 -3.34 14.10 -16.22
C TYR A 167 -4.72 14.17 -15.56
N GLY A 168 -5.73 14.66 -16.29
CA GLY A 168 -7.07 14.84 -15.73
C GLY A 168 -7.00 15.71 -14.49
N CYS A 169 -7.71 15.30 -13.43
CA CYS A 169 -7.77 15.98 -12.14
C CYS A 169 -6.65 15.55 -11.18
N ARG A 170 -5.65 14.81 -11.65
CA ARG A 170 -4.58 14.21 -10.85
C ARG A 170 -5.09 13.33 -9.71
N GLU A 171 -6.01 12.46 -10.07
CA GLU A 171 -6.68 11.56 -9.14
C GLU A 171 -5.72 10.51 -8.59
N VAL A 172 -5.91 10.17 -7.33
CA VAL A 172 -5.21 9.10 -6.62
C VAL A 172 -6.12 7.89 -6.49
N ARG A 173 -5.57 6.69 -6.69
CA ARG A 173 -6.23 5.40 -6.51
C ARG A 173 -5.30 4.47 -5.74
N LEU A 174 -5.83 3.77 -4.75
CA LEU A 174 -5.04 2.91 -3.86
C LEU A 174 -5.23 1.43 -4.21
N THR A 175 -4.21 0.63 -3.94
CA THR A 175 -4.23 -0.83 -4.08
C THR A 175 -3.39 -1.46 -2.97
N ASP A 176 -3.88 -2.55 -2.39
CA ASP A 176 -3.22 -3.36 -1.36
C ASP A 176 -2.39 -4.51 -1.96
N ASP A 177 -2.50 -4.75 -3.26
CA ASP A 177 -1.61 -5.61 -4.03
C ASP A 177 -1.37 -4.99 -5.42
N PRO A 178 -0.25 -4.29 -5.63
CA PRO A 178 0.08 -3.67 -6.91
C PRO A 178 0.00 -4.63 -8.10
N ALA A 179 0.24 -5.93 -7.91
CA ALA A 179 0.27 -6.92 -8.99
C ALA A 179 -1.10 -7.53 -9.30
N ALA A 180 -2.05 -7.49 -8.36
CA ALA A 180 -3.30 -8.24 -8.47
C ALA A 180 -4.56 -7.38 -8.27
N THR A 181 -4.56 -6.46 -7.32
CA THR A 181 -5.74 -5.64 -6.99
C THR A 181 -5.77 -4.40 -7.89
N PRO A 182 -6.85 -4.17 -8.66
CA PRO A 182 -7.01 -2.96 -9.44
C PRO A 182 -6.89 -1.69 -8.58
N PRO A 183 -6.22 -0.63 -9.07
CA PRO A 183 -6.18 0.64 -8.36
C PRO A 183 -7.59 1.21 -8.15
N GLY A 184 -7.91 1.56 -6.90
CA GLY A 184 -9.21 2.06 -6.47
C GLY A 184 -10.15 0.95 -5.99
N GLU A 185 -9.69 -0.31 -5.91
CA GLU A 185 -10.44 -1.44 -5.34
C GLU A 185 -9.77 -2.02 -4.09
N GLY A 186 -8.69 -1.39 -3.59
CA GLY A 186 -8.03 -1.80 -2.35
C GLY A 186 -8.87 -1.52 -1.12
N GLU A 187 -8.95 -2.51 -0.22
CA GLU A 187 -9.62 -2.39 1.08
C GLU A 187 -8.72 -2.85 2.25
N GLY A 188 -7.54 -3.41 1.98
CA GLY A 188 -6.54 -3.80 2.98
C GLY A 188 -5.53 -2.69 3.30
N ASP A 189 -4.73 -2.87 4.36
CA ASP A 189 -3.59 -2.01 4.71
C ASP A 189 -3.90 -0.49 4.79
N GLY A 190 -5.12 -0.15 5.22
CA GLY A 190 -5.58 1.24 5.32
C GLY A 190 -5.84 1.94 3.99
N THR A 191 -5.84 1.17 2.88
CA THR A 191 -6.36 1.61 1.59
C THR A 191 -7.89 1.70 1.62
N VAL A 192 -8.44 2.49 0.70
CA VAL A 192 -9.89 2.67 0.55
C VAL A 192 -10.25 2.60 -0.93
N PRO A 193 -11.46 2.12 -1.28
CA PRO A 193 -11.90 2.08 -2.65
C PRO A 193 -12.28 3.48 -3.17
N GLY A 194 -12.21 3.66 -4.48
CA GLY A 194 -12.57 4.89 -5.19
C GLY A 194 -11.39 5.78 -5.57
N VAL A 195 -11.72 7.01 -5.98
CA VAL A 195 -10.77 8.06 -6.35
C VAL A 195 -10.63 9.11 -5.24
N LEU A 196 -9.40 9.56 -5.05
CA LEU A 196 -8.99 10.51 -4.01
C LEU A 196 -8.30 11.73 -4.63
N ASP A 197 -8.33 12.85 -3.91
CA ASP A 197 -7.54 14.05 -4.18
C ASP A 197 -6.13 13.94 -3.54
N GLY A 198 -5.22 14.84 -3.92
CA GLY A 198 -3.86 14.93 -3.37
C GLY A 198 -2.76 14.44 -4.33
N GLY A 199 -3.12 13.99 -5.54
CA GLY A 199 -2.14 13.44 -6.48
C GLY A 199 -1.11 14.47 -6.97
N ALA A 200 -1.49 15.75 -7.05
CA ALA A 200 -0.56 16.83 -7.37
C ALA A 200 0.57 16.96 -6.32
N ASP A 201 0.23 16.83 -5.04
CA ASP A 201 1.19 16.93 -3.94
C ASP A 201 2.10 15.71 -3.89
N VAL A 202 1.55 14.51 -4.13
CA VAL A 202 2.34 13.26 -4.24
C VAL A 202 3.36 13.35 -5.37
N LEU A 203 2.95 13.80 -6.57
CA LEU A 203 3.87 13.97 -7.70
C LEU A 203 4.94 15.02 -7.40
N THR A 204 4.56 16.15 -6.78
CA THR A 204 5.48 17.22 -6.40
C THR A 204 6.51 16.76 -5.39
N ALA A 205 6.10 16.02 -4.36
CA ALA A 205 6.99 15.47 -3.32
C ALA A 205 8.09 14.57 -3.91
N LEU A 206 7.79 13.91 -5.03
CA LEU A 206 8.72 12.99 -5.72
C LEU A 206 9.48 13.64 -6.88
N GLY A 207 9.24 14.93 -7.17
CA GLY A 207 9.78 15.58 -8.35
C GLY A 207 9.35 14.91 -9.66
N LEU A 208 8.14 14.33 -9.68
CA LEU A 208 7.53 13.63 -10.81
C LEU A 208 6.41 14.44 -11.44
N GLY A 209 5.90 13.93 -12.57
CA GLY A 209 4.78 14.50 -13.28
C GLY A 209 5.17 15.66 -14.22
N ARG A 210 4.17 16.18 -14.93
CA ARG A 210 4.32 17.41 -15.72
C ARG A 210 4.17 18.61 -14.80
N GLY A 211 5.20 19.46 -14.73
CA GLY A 211 5.16 20.73 -14.00
C GLY A 211 4.13 21.71 -14.54
#